data_AF-A0A3A5MVE4-F1
#
_entry.id   AF-A0A3A5MVE4-F1
#
_cell.length_a   1.000
_cell.length_b   1.000
_cell.length_c   1.000
_cell.angle_alpha   90.00
_cell.angle_beta   90.00
_cell.angle_gamma   90.00
#
_symmetry.space_group_name_H-M   'P 1'
#
loop_
_entity.id
_entity.type
_entity.pdbx_description
1 polymer ?
#
loop_
_entity_poly.entity_id
_entity_poly.type
_entity_poly.pdbx_seq_one_letter_code
_entity_poly.pdbx_strand_id
1 'polypeptide(L)'
;MAEPTAKDKAWAIFDRIIVDASPFGLHTNPWRLMDDTREYVPDIATLERLLGVPLYLKATERSSVRALALDVWLAHELRRAGFEPDAVWPRLRHPRILPVPITKLLEALPKAEKMILTQRLIKKTSISEVTSSNPSILGKNYLSQVDVIMTDWVTGPEILVSTKRMDSSYGKNVTNLVAESYGDAKNLRLRHPMAALGFLIAVRSDILVKEPLIFGWLTDLVGKIGQEDDAYHATSLLLMDYEGDLAIDEENDEKEPENPLTPAGPEPAPDENKDVADIPSDEIDRALLELPRVTIQEELVDPHLQAATFIANIVNRTLDVTPITLHRKARLLRKNAAG
;
A
#
# COMPACT_ATOMS: atom_id res chain seq x y z
N MET A 1 21.82 7.17 -20.86
CA MET A 1 20.92 6.94 -19.71
C MET A 1 20.01 5.79 -20.09
N ALA A 2 19.69 4.88 -19.17
CA ALA A 2 18.71 3.83 -19.45
C ALA A 2 17.32 4.46 -19.64
N GLU A 3 16.51 3.88 -20.50
CA GLU A 3 15.13 4.31 -20.68
C GLU A 3 14.34 4.06 -19.37
N PRO A 4 13.51 5.02 -18.90
CA PRO A 4 12.76 4.85 -17.66
C PRO A 4 11.79 3.67 -17.74
N THR A 5 11.77 2.83 -16.70
CA THR A 5 10.83 1.70 -16.64
C THR A 5 9.41 2.19 -16.40
N ALA A 6 8.41 1.33 -16.64
CA ALA A 6 7.01 1.62 -16.28
C ALA A 6 6.86 1.93 -14.78
N LYS A 7 7.64 1.27 -13.91
CA LYS A 7 7.65 1.51 -12.46
C LYS A 7 8.24 2.88 -12.12
N ASP A 8 9.29 3.33 -12.82
CA ASP A 8 9.86 4.67 -12.64
C ASP A 8 8.86 5.77 -13.03
N LYS A 9 8.20 5.61 -14.19
CA LYS A 9 7.13 6.52 -14.64
C LYS A 9 5.96 6.56 -13.66
N ALA A 10 5.52 5.39 -13.19
CA ALA A 10 4.44 5.28 -12.21
C ALA A 10 4.78 6.05 -10.93
N TRP A 11 6.00 5.88 -10.38
CA TRP A 11 6.43 6.61 -9.19
C TRP A 11 6.43 8.12 -9.36
N ALA A 12 6.89 8.63 -10.51
CA ALA A 12 6.87 10.07 -10.79
C ALA A 12 5.44 10.64 -10.80
N ILE A 13 4.49 9.90 -11.38
CA ILE A 13 3.07 10.30 -11.41
C ILE A 13 2.43 10.17 -10.02
N PHE A 14 2.69 9.07 -9.31
CA PHE A 14 2.22 8.85 -7.94
C PHE A 14 2.68 9.94 -6.98
N ASP A 15 3.96 10.30 -7.00
CA ASP A 15 4.51 11.36 -6.16
C ASP A 15 3.78 12.68 -6.40
N ARG A 16 3.49 13.00 -7.66
CA ARG A 16 2.76 14.21 -8.03
C ARG A 16 1.32 14.19 -7.53
N ILE A 17 0.60 13.07 -7.69
CA ILE A 17 -0.76 12.90 -7.15
C ILE A 17 -0.79 13.11 -5.63
N ILE A 18 0.15 12.50 -4.89
CA ILE A 18 0.20 12.64 -3.43
C ILE A 18 0.58 14.06 -2.99
N VAL A 19 1.50 14.72 -3.71
CA VAL A 19 1.85 16.13 -3.46
C VAL A 19 0.64 17.04 -3.63
N ASP A 20 -0.18 16.80 -4.66
CA ASP A 20 -1.42 17.55 -4.87
C ASP A 20 -2.46 17.30 -3.77
N ALA A 21 -2.57 16.05 -3.29
CA ALA A 21 -3.48 15.67 -2.20
C ALA A 21 -3.02 16.17 -0.81
N SER A 22 -1.72 16.47 -0.65
CA SER A 22 -1.13 16.94 0.60
C SER A 22 -0.16 18.10 0.36
N PRO A 23 -0.67 19.27 -0.07
CA PRO A 23 0.18 20.40 -0.41
C PRO A 23 1.02 20.81 0.80
N PHE A 24 2.32 20.99 0.56
CA PHE A 24 3.32 21.26 1.61
C PHE A 24 3.44 20.18 2.70
N GLY A 25 2.97 18.96 2.43
CA GLY A 25 2.96 17.86 3.41
C GLY A 25 1.89 18.01 4.49
N LEU A 26 0.91 18.88 4.26
CA LEU A 26 -0.22 19.07 5.17
C LEU A 26 -1.35 18.12 4.78
N HIS A 27 -1.81 17.34 5.76
CA HIS A 27 -2.92 16.40 5.60
C HIS A 27 -4.16 16.93 6.30
N THR A 28 -5.33 16.70 5.71
CA THR A 28 -6.62 16.88 6.38
C THR A 28 -6.76 15.88 7.52
N ASN A 29 -7.47 16.25 8.59
CA ASN A 29 -7.80 15.28 9.64
C ASN A 29 -8.80 14.25 9.08
N PRO A 30 -8.45 12.96 9.01
CA PRO A 30 -9.35 11.95 8.45
C PRO A 30 -10.45 11.53 9.43
N TRP A 31 -10.33 11.86 10.72
CA TRP A 31 -11.33 11.48 11.72
C TRP A 31 -12.50 12.46 11.76
N ARG A 32 -13.71 11.92 11.68
CA ARG A 32 -14.97 12.64 11.90
C ARG A 32 -15.71 12.11 13.12
N LEU A 33 -16.49 12.99 13.75
CA LEU A 33 -17.40 12.63 14.83
C LEU A 33 -18.80 12.56 14.24
N MET A 34 -19.35 11.35 14.14
CA MET A 34 -20.71 11.09 13.63
C MET A 34 -21.47 10.31 14.69
N ASP A 35 -22.59 10.87 15.17
CA ASP A 35 -23.44 10.26 16.21
C ASP A 35 -22.66 9.74 17.44
N ASP A 36 -21.76 10.58 17.98
CA ASP A 36 -20.83 10.27 19.08
C ASP A 36 -19.79 9.16 18.81
N THR A 37 -19.76 8.63 17.59
CA THR A 37 -18.75 7.67 17.15
C THR A 37 -17.68 8.35 16.30
N ARG A 38 -16.43 7.88 16.44
CA ARG A 38 -15.32 8.39 15.62
C ARG A 38 -15.18 7.52 14.41
N GLU A 39 -15.41 8.10 13.25
CA GLU A 39 -15.30 7.42 11.98
C GLU A 39 -14.10 7.94 11.20
N TYR A 40 -13.42 7.04 10.50
CA TYR A 40 -12.32 7.38 9.62
C TYR A 40 -12.87 7.63 8.22
N VAL A 41 -12.49 8.75 7.59
CA VAL A 41 -12.88 9.11 6.23
C VAL A 41 -11.68 8.99 5.29
N PRO A 42 -11.59 7.89 4.51
CA PRO A 42 -10.51 7.68 3.56
C PRO A 42 -10.55 8.70 2.43
N ASP A 43 -9.38 9.04 1.87
CA ASP A 43 -9.27 9.89 0.68
C ASP A 43 -9.44 9.02 -0.57
N ILE A 44 -10.69 8.64 -0.83
CA ILE A 44 -11.06 7.81 -2.00
C ILE A 44 -10.75 8.55 -3.30
N ALA A 45 -10.87 9.89 -3.34
CA ALA A 45 -10.55 10.67 -4.53
C ALA A 45 -9.07 10.55 -4.93
N THR A 46 -8.16 10.52 -3.94
CA THR A 46 -6.75 10.26 -4.20
C THR A 46 -6.52 8.81 -4.66
N LEU A 47 -7.19 7.82 -4.06
CA LEU A 47 -7.12 6.42 -4.50
C LEU A 47 -7.54 6.25 -5.96
N GLU A 48 -8.67 6.84 -6.36
CA GLU A 48 -9.20 6.78 -7.72
C GLU A 48 -8.19 7.32 -8.75
N ARG A 49 -7.53 8.45 -8.44
CA ARG A 49 -6.46 9.00 -9.29
C ARG A 49 -5.26 8.06 -9.37
N LEU A 50 -4.83 7.48 -8.25
CA LEU A 50 -3.70 6.53 -8.22
C LEU A 50 -4.01 5.28 -9.04
N LEU A 51 -5.23 4.74 -8.97
CA LEU A 51 -5.65 3.56 -9.73
C LEU A 51 -5.74 3.82 -11.24
N GLY A 52 -5.90 5.07 -11.67
CA GLY A 52 -5.79 5.47 -13.07
C GLY A 52 -4.39 5.32 -13.66
N VAL A 53 -3.32 5.40 -12.84
CA VAL A 53 -1.93 5.37 -13.34
C VAL A 53 -1.56 4.03 -13.98
N PRO A 54 -1.81 2.85 -13.35
CA PRO A 54 -1.56 1.57 -14.01
C PRO A 54 -2.33 1.40 -15.32
N LEU A 55 -3.54 1.94 -15.43
CA LEU A 55 -4.37 1.89 -16.64
C LEU A 55 -3.77 2.78 -17.75
N TYR A 56 -3.39 4.01 -17.40
CA TYR A 56 -2.72 4.94 -18.32
C TYR A 56 -1.43 4.34 -18.89
N LEU A 57 -0.61 3.71 -18.03
CA LEU A 57 0.64 3.08 -18.41
C LEU A 57 0.46 1.72 -19.10
N LYS A 58 -0.78 1.22 -19.23
CA LYS A 58 -1.11 -0.11 -19.76
C LYS A 58 -0.29 -1.22 -19.08
N ALA A 59 -0.17 -1.13 -17.76
CA ALA A 59 0.59 -2.09 -16.97
C ALA A 59 0.00 -3.49 -17.15
N THR A 60 0.83 -4.48 -17.51
CA THR A 60 0.40 -5.89 -17.67
C THR A 60 0.08 -6.53 -16.31
N GLU A 61 -0.58 -7.70 -16.30
CA GLU A 61 -0.99 -8.39 -15.06
C GLU A 61 0.22 -8.74 -14.18
N ARG A 62 1.36 -9.03 -14.83
CA ARG A 62 2.63 -9.32 -14.17
C ARG A 62 3.37 -8.08 -13.65
N SER A 63 2.82 -6.88 -13.86
CA SER A 63 3.45 -5.64 -13.41
C SER A 63 3.06 -5.32 -11.96
N SER A 64 4.05 -5.19 -11.07
CA SER A 64 3.83 -4.71 -9.69
C SER A 64 3.23 -3.31 -9.61
N VAL A 65 3.26 -2.53 -10.69
CA VAL A 65 2.67 -1.18 -10.74
C VAL A 65 1.18 -1.20 -10.40
N ARG A 66 0.45 -2.26 -10.74
CA ARG A 66 -1.00 -2.36 -10.48
C ARG A 66 -1.36 -2.39 -9.01
N ALA A 67 -0.62 -3.18 -8.22
CA ALA A 67 -0.80 -3.27 -6.77
C ALA A 67 -0.21 -2.05 -6.06
N LEU A 68 0.88 -1.49 -6.61
CA LEU A 68 1.60 -0.36 -6.02
C LEU A 68 0.72 0.89 -5.78
N ALA A 69 -0.30 1.11 -6.59
CA ALA A 69 -1.26 2.20 -6.37
C ALA A 69 -1.97 2.09 -5.00
N LEU A 70 -2.31 0.86 -4.58
CA LEU A 70 -2.92 0.59 -3.27
C LEU A 70 -1.93 0.85 -2.15
N ASP A 71 -0.67 0.44 -2.32
CA ASP A 71 0.38 0.61 -1.31
C ASP A 71 0.67 2.09 -1.05
N VAL A 72 0.77 2.87 -2.14
CA VAL A 72 0.98 4.32 -2.08
C VAL A 72 -0.18 5.01 -1.38
N TRP A 73 -1.42 4.63 -1.72
CA TRP A 73 -2.60 5.18 -1.08
C TRP A 73 -2.67 4.82 0.41
N LEU A 74 -2.47 3.56 0.79
CA LEU A 74 -2.47 3.16 2.19
C LEU A 74 -1.36 3.84 2.99
N ALA A 75 -0.15 3.96 2.44
CA ALA A 75 0.92 4.72 3.08
C ALA A 75 0.56 6.21 3.23
N HIS A 76 -0.15 6.79 2.25
CA HIS A 76 -0.70 8.13 2.36
C HIS A 76 -1.74 8.23 3.49
N GLU A 77 -2.66 7.28 3.60
CA GLU A 77 -3.67 7.22 4.66
C GLU A 77 -3.04 7.11 6.06
N LEU A 78 -2.02 6.27 6.25
CA LEU A 78 -1.31 6.18 7.52
C LEU A 78 -0.64 7.52 7.92
N ARG A 79 -0.14 8.29 6.94
CA ARG A 79 0.38 9.65 7.20
C ARG A 79 -0.73 10.65 7.49
N ARG A 80 -1.87 10.56 6.80
CA ARG A 80 -3.09 11.35 7.11
C ARG A 80 -3.58 11.06 8.53
N ALA A 81 -3.53 9.80 8.96
CA ALA A 81 -3.85 9.38 10.31
C ALA A 81 -2.89 9.94 11.37
N GLY A 82 -1.74 10.49 10.97
CA GLY A 82 -0.81 11.20 11.85
C GLY A 82 0.40 10.40 12.29
N PHE A 83 0.68 9.26 11.67
CA PHE A 83 1.90 8.50 11.90
C PHE A 83 3.13 9.20 11.28
N GLU A 84 4.32 8.87 11.79
CA GLU A 84 5.58 9.49 11.37
C GLU A 84 5.86 9.20 9.89
N PRO A 85 6.01 10.23 9.01
CA PRO A 85 6.05 10.03 7.57
C PRO A 85 7.13 9.08 7.05
N ASP A 86 8.30 9.07 7.70
CA ASP A 86 9.45 8.25 7.33
C ASP A 86 9.43 6.84 7.96
N ALA A 87 8.61 6.62 9.00
CA ALA A 87 8.39 5.30 9.59
C ALA A 87 7.43 4.45 8.76
N VAL A 88 6.57 5.09 7.95
CA VAL A 88 5.61 4.46 7.05
C VAL A 88 6.24 4.25 5.67
N TRP A 89 6.23 3.02 5.19
CA TRP A 89 6.72 2.61 3.88
C TRP A 89 5.58 2.08 2.99
N PRO A 90 5.59 2.38 1.68
CA PRO A 90 6.61 3.16 0.96
C PRO A 90 6.62 4.65 1.32
N ARG A 91 7.81 5.24 1.42
CA ARG A 91 8.05 6.67 1.72
C ARG A 91 7.53 7.57 0.60
N LEU A 92 7.11 8.78 0.99
CA LEU A 92 6.64 9.82 0.05
C LEU A 92 7.70 10.22 -0.98
N ARG A 93 8.97 10.11 -0.61
CA ARG A 93 10.10 10.41 -1.50
C ARG A 93 11.07 9.25 -1.47
N HIS A 94 11.76 9.08 -2.59
CA HIS A 94 12.88 8.17 -2.68
C HIS A 94 13.95 8.48 -1.60
N PRO A 95 14.61 7.47 -0.99
CA PRO A 95 14.34 6.03 -1.09
C PRO A 95 13.02 5.61 -0.45
N ARG A 96 12.28 4.72 -1.12
CA ARG A 96 10.95 4.26 -0.68
C ARG A 96 10.97 3.48 0.63
N ILE A 97 12.11 2.90 0.98
CA ILE A 97 12.36 2.28 2.27
C ILE A 97 13.63 2.88 2.83
N LEU A 98 13.53 3.46 4.03
CA LEU A 98 14.67 3.99 4.75
C LEU A 98 14.40 3.89 6.25
N PRO A 99 15.27 3.22 7.03
CA PRO A 99 15.14 3.18 8.47
C PRO A 99 15.09 4.58 9.10
N VAL A 100 14.15 4.80 10.02
CA VAL A 100 13.99 6.05 10.78
C VAL A 100 15.29 6.52 11.46
N PRO A 101 16.14 5.64 12.04
CA PRO A 101 17.41 6.09 12.59
C PRO A 101 18.33 6.80 11.57
N ILE A 102 18.25 6.44 10.28
CA ILE A 102 19.02 7.09 9.22
C ILE A 102 18.44 8.48 8.93
N THR A 103 17.12 8.63 8.89
CA THR A 103 16.51 9.95 8.68
C THR A 103 16.81 10.89 9.84
N LYS A 104 16.75 10.39 11.08
CA LYS A 104 17.14 11.16 12.28
C LYS A 104 18.61 11.54 12.29
N LEU A 105 19.50 10.64 11.85
CA LEU A 105 20.91 10.97 11.66
C LEU A 105 21.08 12.11 10.65
N LEU A 106 20.44 12.01 9.47
CA LEU A 106 20.50 13.07 8.45
C LEU A 106 19.97 14.41 8.96
N GLU A 107 18.94 14.41 9.81
CA GLU A 107 18.41 15.62 10.45
C GLU A 107 19.40 16.28 11.42
N ALA A 108 20.22 15.49 12.11
CA ALA A 108 21.19 15.97 13.09
C ALA A 108 22.49 16.51 12.46
N LEU A 109 22.75 16.22 11.18
CA LEU A 109 23.98 16.63 10.50
C LEU A 109 23.98 18.13 10.12
N PRO A 110 25.17 18.76 10.01
CA PRO A 110 25.32 20.07 9.42
C PRO A 110 24.73 20.13 8.00
N LYS A 111 24.19 21.30 7.62
CA LYS A 111 23.44 21.49 6.36
C LYS A 111 24.22 21.00 5.12
N ALA A 112 25.52 21.27 5.04
CA ALA A 112 26.36 20.86 3.91
C ALA A 112 26.49 19.33 3.81
N GLU A 113 26.76 18.66 4.94
CA GLU A 113 26.90 17.20 5.01
C GLU A 113 25.57 16.50 4.74
N LYS A 114 24.48 16.99 5.36
CA LYS A 114 23.12 16.53 5.09
C LYS A 114 22.82 16.58 3.59
N MET A 115 23.13 17.69 2.92
CA MET A 115 22.87 17.86 1.50
C MET A 115 23.63 16.83 0.65
N ILE A 116 24.92 16.63 0.92
CA ILE A 116 25.76 15.66 0.19
C ILE A 116 25.25 14.24 0.37
N LEU A 117 24.95 13.82 1.61
CA LEU A 117 24.46 12.47 1.88
C LEU A 117 23.05 12.24 1.33
N THR A 118 22.18 13.25 1.43
CA THR A 118 20.83 13.19 0.84
C THR A 118 20.90 13.00 -0.68
N GLN A 119 21.79 13.73 -1.37
CA GLN A 119 21.99 13.55 -2.82
C GLN A 119 22.47 12.14 -3.16
N ARG A 120 23.35 11.54 -2.35
CA ARG A 120 23.79 10.14 -2.55
C ARG A 120 22.65 9.14 -2.37
N LEU A 121 21.83 9.34 -1.34
CA LEU A 121 20.67 8.48 -1.05
C LEU A 121 19.60 8.56 -2.14
N ILE A 122 19.33 9.76 -2.66
CA ILE A 122 18.27 9.94 -3.65
C ILE A 122 18.71 9.49 -5.06
N LYS A 123 20.01 9.53 -5.35
CA LYS A 123 20.51 9.20 -6.68
C LYS A 123 20.36 7.72 -7.05
N LYS A 124 20.47 6.81 -6.07
CA LYS A 124 20.47 5.36 -6.31
C LYS A 124 19.11 4.73 -6.06
N THR A 125 18.63 3.85 -6.95
CA THR A 125 17.39 3.07 -6.81
C THR A 125 17.33 2.30 -5.49
N SER A 126 18.46 1.75 -5.07
CA SER A 126 18.68 1.23 -3.73
C SER A 126 20.17 1.30 -3.39
N ILE A 127 20.47 1.43 -2.10
CA ILE A 127 21.78 1.15 -1.52
C ILE A 127 21.67 -0.20 -0.82
N SER A 128 22.49 -1.15 -1.27
CA SER A 128 22.53 -2.52 -0.74
C SER A 128 22.58 -2.52 0.79
N GLU A 129 21.77 -3.38 1.42
CA GLU A 129 21.60 -3.54 2.88
C GLU A 129 21.07 -2.31 3.64
N VAL A 130 20.92 -1.14 3.01
CA VAL A 130 20.51 0.10 3.65
C VAL A 130 19.09 0.52 3.25
N THR A 131 18.76 0.36 1.97
CA THR A 131 17.43 0.68 1.42
C THR A 131 17.00 -0.45 0.49
N SER A 132 15.70 -0.71 0.40
CA SER A 132 15.13 -1.63 -0.56
C SER A 132 14.04 -0.93 -1.39
N SER A 133 13.67 -1.51 -2.53
CA SER A 133 12.46 -1.09 -3.25
C SER A 133 11.21 -1.81 -2.76
N ASN A 134 11.35 -3.01 -2.18
CA ASN A 134 10.26 -3.82 -1.66
C ASN A 134 10.50 -4.17 -0.18
N PRO A 135 9.52 -4.01 0.73
CA PRO A 135 9.71 -4.33 2.13
C PRO A 135 9.61 -5.85 2.34
N SER A 136 10.69 -6.46 2.82
CA SER A 136 10.66 -7.84 3.31
C SER A 136 10.86 -7.84 4.82
N ILE A 137 10.05 -8.64 5.51
CA ILE A 137 10.15 -8.79 6.95
C ILE A 137 10.18 -10.26 7.30
N LEU A 138 11.01 -10.60 8.27
CA LEU A 138 11.06 -11.95 8.77
C LEU A 138 9.75 -12.26 9.50
N GLY A 139 8.94 -13.16 8.94
CA GLY A 139 7.85 -13.86 9.64
C GLY A 139 8.37 -15.16 10.24
N LYS A 140 7.58 -15.91 11.03
CA LYS A 140 8.01 -17.03 11.89
C LYS A 140 9.02 -17.98 11.23
N ASN A 141 8.72 -18.46 10.03
CA ASN A 141 9.52 -19.48 9.35
C ASN A 141 10.29 -18.95 8.14
N TYR A 142 9.80 -17.90 7.50
CA TYR A 142 10.39 -17.34 6.28
C TYR A 142 10.15 -15.82 6.17
N LEU A 143 10.90 -15.16 5.28
CA LEU A 143 10.69 -13.76 4.93
C LEU A 143 9.35 -13.62 4.19
N SER A 144 8.45 -12.80 4.72
CA SER A 144 7.24 -12.37 4.02
C SER A 144 7.48 -11.02 3.39
N GLN A 145 7.04 -10.86 2.15
CA GLN A 145 6.90 -9.54 1.55
C GLN A 145 5.64 -8.90 2.12
N VAL A 146 5.75 -7.66 2.57
CA VAL A 146 4.61 -6.89 3.11
C VAL A 146 4.61 -5.56 2.39
N ASP A 147 3.46 -5.19 1.84
CA ASP A 147 3.40 -4.11 0.86
C ASP A 147 3.42 -2.73 1.53
N VAL A 148 2.77 -2.60 2.70
CA VAL A 148 2.80 -1.40 3.53
C VAL A 148 3.24 -1.74 4.95
N ILE A 149 4.31 -1.08 5.41
CA ILE A 149 4.90 -1.32 6.73
C ILE A 149 4.97 -0.01 7.51
N MET A 150 4.73 -0.06 8.81
CA MET A 150 5.24 0.92 9.76
C MET A 150 6.16 0.24 10.77
N THR A 151 7.38 0.74 10.92
CA THR A 151 8.36 0.18 11.84
C THR A 151 9.28 1.26 12.40
N ASP A 152 9.68 1.09 13.65
CA ASP A 152 10.69 1.93 14.31
C ASP A 152 11.65 1.04 15.12
N TRP A 153 12.86 1.53 15.38
CA TRP A 153 13.85 0.81 16.18
C TRP A 153 13.35 0.48 17.59
N VAL A 154 12.57 1.37 18.20
CA VAL A 154 12.10 1.23 19.58
C VAL A 154 10.95 0.24 19.70
N THR A 155 10.05 0.21 18.73
CA THR A 155 8.80 -0.59 18.78
C THR A 155 8.89 -1.86 17.96
N GLY A 156 9.87 -1.96 17.05
CA GLY A 156 9.83 -2.93 15.97
C GLY A 156 8.66 -2.64 15.01
N PRO A 157 8.18 -3.67 14.29
CA PRO A 157 7.05 -3.56 13.37
C PRO A 157 5.76 -3.27 14.12
N GLU A 158 5.06 -2.21 13.72
CA GLU A 158 3.82 -1.75 14.33
C GLU A 158 2.62 -1.98 13.42
N ILE A 159 2.80 -1.84 12.10
CA ILE A 159 1.76 -2.07 11.09
C ILE A 159 2.37 -2.92 9.97
N LEU A 160 1.65 -3.97 9.57
CA LEU A 160 2.00 -4.85 8.46
C LEU A 160 0.74 -5.09 7.63
N VAL A 161 0.67 -4.51 6.43
CA VAL A 161 -0.49 -4.67 5.53
C VAL A 161 -0.05 -5.30 4.22
N SER A 162 -0.73 -6.40 3.87
CA SER A 162 -0.64 -7.03 2.57
C SER A 162 -1.73 -6.47 1.66
N THR A 163 -1.37 -6.13 0.42
CA THR A 163 -2.31 -5.68 -0.61
C THR A 163 -2.36 -6.67 -1.76
N LYS A 164 -3.54 -6.84 -2.35
CA LYS A 164 -3.71 -7.66 -3.55
C LYS A 164 -4.67 -6.96 -4.51
N ARG A 165 -4.53 -7.28 -5.80
CA ARG A 165 -5.42 -6.77 -6.85
C ARG A 165 -5.78 -7.87 -7.83
N MET A 166 -7.05 -7.89 -8.27
CA MET A 166 -7.55 -8.79 -9.29
C MET A 166 -8.43 -8.03 -10.29
N ASP A 167 -8.07 -8.07 -11.57
CA ASP A 167 -8.85 -7.43 -12.63
C ASP A 167 -9.56 -8.44 -13.56
N SER A 168 -9.20 -9.73 -13.47
CA SER A 168 -9.66 -10.82 -14.34
C SER A 168 -9.42 -12.19 -13.67
N SER A 169 -9.79 -13.28 -14.36
CA SER A 169 -9.48 -14.67 -13.97
C SER A 169 -9.86 -15.02 -12.52
N TYR A 170 -11.03 -14.55 -12.07
CA TYR A 170 -11.40 -14.54 -10.66
C TYR A 170 -11.42 -15.93 -10.04
N GLY A 171 -12.22 -16.86 -10.59
CA GLY A 171 -12.34 -18.21 -10.04
C GLY A 171 -11.02 -18.98 -9.93
N LYS A 172 -10.09 -18.79 -10.88
CA LYS A 172 -8.77 -19.44 -10.85
C LYS A 172 -7.88 -18.89 -9.74
N ASN A 173 -7.95 -17.58 -9.51
CA ASN A 173 -7.01 -16.87 -8.65
C ASN A 173 -7.49 -16.79 -7.19
N VAL A 174 -8.80 -16.74 -6.92
CA VAL A 174 -9.33 -16.53 -5.56
C VAL A 174 -8.89 -17.64 -4.59
N THR A 175 -8.94 -18.92 -4.99
CA THR A 175 -8.59 -20.04 -4.09
C THR A 175 -7.15 -19.95 -3.61
N ASN A 176 -6.21 -19.76 -4.55
CA ASN A 176 -4.78 -19.67 -4.25
C ASN A 176 -4.49 -18.41 -3.42
N LEU A 177 -5.10 -17.29 -3.79
CA LEU A 177 -4.93 -16.02 -3.07
C LEU A 177 -5.38 -16.13 -1.62
N VAL A 178 -6.54 -16.71 -1.36
CA VAL A 178 -7.04 -16.85 0.02
C VAL A 178 -6.13 -17.78 0.81
N ALA A 179 -5.73 -18.93 0.24
CA ALA A 179 -4.82 -19.87 0.91
C ALA A 179 -3.46 -19.24 1.24
N GLU A 180 -2.88 -18.47 0.31
CA GLU A 180 -1.65 -17.70 0.51
C GLU A 180 -1.82 -16.68 1.64
N SER A 181 -2.93 -15.95 1.63
CA SER A 181 -3.25 -14.94 2.65
C SER A 181 -3.35 -15.54 4.05
N TYR A 182 -3.93 -16.73 4.20
CA TYR A 182 -3.91 -17.47 5.47
C TYR A 182 -2.48 -17.82 5.91
N GLY A 183 -1.66 -18.34 4.99
CA GLY A 183 -0.26 -18.69 5.26
C GLY A 183 0.55 -17.48 5.73
N ASP A 184 0.43 -16.36 5.02
CA ASP A 184 1.10 -15.10 5.35
C ASP A 184 0.63 -14.54 6.69
N ALA A 185 -0.68 -14.54 6.94
CA ALA A 185 -1.23 -14.12 8.22
C ALA A 185 -0.60 -14.90 9.38
N LYS A 186 -0.58 -16.24 9.32
CA LYS A 186 0.03 -17.06 10.38
C LYS A 186 1.54 -16.82 10.48
N ASN A 187 2.25 -16.71 9.36
CA ASN A 187 3.70 -16.48 9.35
C ASN A 187 4.05 -15.16 10.03
N LEU A 188 3.34 -14.07 9.70
CA LEU A 188 3.55 -12.76 10.29
C LEU A 188 3.09 -12.70 11.76
N ARG A 189 1.87 -13.16 12.05
CA ARG A 189 1.24 -13.07 13.38
C ARG A 189 2.04 -13.76 14.46
N LEU A 190 2.61 -14.93 14.15
CA LEU A 190 3.37 -15.72 15.12
C LEU A 190 4.75 -15.13 15.43
N ARG A 191 5.28 -14.23 14.60
CA ARG A 191 6.54 -13.50 14.89
C ARG A 191 6.28 -12.09 15.43
N HIS A 192 5.24 -11.41 14.95
CA HIS A 192 4.93 -10.02 15.30
C HIS A 192 3.55 -9.91 15.97
N PRO A 193 3.36 -10.47 17.18
CA PRO A 193 2.03 -10.56 17.77
C PRO A 193 1.43 -9.22 18.22
N MET A 194 2.25 -8.17 18.30
CA MET A 194 1.84 -6.82 18.68
C MET A 194 1.57 -5.91 17.50
N ALA A 195 1.99 -6.28 16.28
CA ALA A 195 1.75 -5.48 15.10
C ALA A 195 0.26 -5.53 14.70
N ALA A 196 -0.28 -4.41 14.22
CA ALA A 196 -1.55 -4.38 13.52
C ALA A 196 -1.35 -5.00 12.13
N LEU A 197 -2.02 -6.13 11.90
CA LEU A 197 -1.94 -6.88 10.65
C LEU A 197 -3.18 -6.60 9.82
N GLY A 198 -3.01 -6.21 8.56
CA GLY A 198 -4.11 -5.93 7.64
C GLY A 198 -3.99 -6.67 6.32
N PHE A 199 -5.13 -6.95 5.69
CA PHE A 199 -5.22 -7.48 4.34
C PHE A 199 -6.23 -6.69 3.52
N LEU A 200 -5.79 -6.08 2.43
CA LEU A 200 -6.64 -5.31 1.54
C LEU A 200 -6.59 -5.91 0.14
N ILE A 201 -7.75 -6.22 -0.43
CA ILE A 201 -7.87 -6.68 -1.80
C ILE A 201 -8.71 -5.71 -2.62
N ALA A 202 -8.26 -5.37 -3.82
CA ALA A 202 -9.05 -4.65 -4.79
C ALA A 202 -9.47 -5.57 -5.95
N VAL A 203 -10.75 -5.59 -6.29
CA VAL A 203 -11.31 -6.37 -7.40
C VAL A 203 -12.06 -5.46 -8.35
N ARG A 204 -12.01 -5.75 -9.65
CA ARG A 204 -12.79 -4.99 -10.64
C ARG A 204 -14.29 -5.31 -10.51
N SER A 205 -15.12 -4.29 -10.69
CA SER A 205 -16.59 -4.30 -10.55
C SER A 205 -17.30 -5.32 -11.44
N ASP A 206 -16.71 -5.67 -12.59
CA ASP A 206 -17.30 -6.61 -13.56
C ASP A 206 -17.44 -8.04 -13.01
N ILE A 207 -16.75 -8.39 -11.91
CA ILE A 207 -16.93 -9.65 -11.18
C ILE A 207 -18.38 -9.84 -10.71
N LEU A 208 -19.09 -8.74 -10.39
CA LEU A 208 -20.49 -8.77 -9.98
C LEU A 208 -21.42 -9.33 -11.06
N VAL A 209 -21.03 -9.17 -12.33
CA VAL A 209 -21.81 -9.62 -13.48
C VAL A 209 -21.25 -10.92 -14.05
N LYS A 210 -19.92 -11.02 -14.21
CA LYS A 210 -19.26 -12.18 -14.81
C LYS A 210 -19.25 -13.40 -13.88
N GLU A 211 -18.95 -13.21 -12.60
CA GLU A 211 -18.75 -14.30 -11.63
C GLU A 211 -19.34 -13.96 -10.24
N PRO A 212 -20.67 -13.70 -10.12
CA PRO A 212 -21.29 -13.23 -8.87
C PRO A 212 -21.12 -14.21 -7.69
N LEU A 213 -21.11 -15.51 -7.96
CA LEU A 213 -20.87 -16.52 -6.93
C LEU A 213 -19.44 -16.44 -6.38
N ILE A 214 -18.45 -16.17 -7.25
CA ILE A 214 -17.06 -16.00 -6.83
C ILE A 214 -16.89 -14.71 -6.03
N PHE A 215 -17.58 -13.62 -6.40
CA PHE A 215 -17.59 -12.40 -5.60
C PHE A 215 -18.16 -12.63 -4.19
N GLY A 216 -19.31 -13.29 -4.08
CA GLY A 216 -19.91 -13.61 -2.78
C GLY A 216 -19.00 -14.51 -1.93
N TRP A 217 -18.37 -15.50 -2.55
CA TRP A 217 -17.42 -16.38 -1.89
C TRP A 217 -16.14 -15.67 -1.42
N LEU A 218 -15.57 -14.81 -2.27
CA LEU A 218 -14.40 -14.00 -1.92
C LEU A 218 -14.73 -13.07 -0.74
N THR A 219 -15.85 -12.36 -0.80
CA THR A 219 -16.30 -11.44 0.26
C THR A 219 -16.43 -12.17 1.60
N ASP A 220 -17.08 -13.34 1.60
CA ASP A 220 -17.22 -14.19 2.79
C ASP A 220 -15.86 -14.64 3.36
N LEU A 221 -14.93 -15.10 2.51
CA LEU A 221 -13.61 -15.56 2.95
C LEU A 221 -12.72 -14.42 3.47
N VAL A 222 -12.73 -13.26 2.80
CA VAL A 222 -12.00 -12.06 3.24
C VAL A 222 -12.57 -11.53 4.55
N GLY A 223 -13.88 -11.64 4.77
CA GLY A 223 -14.50 -11.35 6.07
C GLY A 223 -14.01 -12.30 7.16
N LYS A 224 -14.06 -13.62 6.90
CA LYS A 224 -13.68 -14.65 7.88
C LYS A 224 -12.22 -14.58 8.31
N ILE A 225 -11.29 -14.37 7.38
CA ILE A 225 -9.85 -14.29 7.74
C ILE A 225 -9.54 -13.08 8.65
N GLY A 226 -10.38 -12.03 8.63
CA GLY A 226 -10.27 -10.88 9.54
C GLY A 226 -10.90 -11.11 10.92
N GLN A 227 -11.61 -12.22 11.12
CA GLN A 227 -12.28 -12.56 12.39
C GLN A 227 -11.51 -13.61 13.20
N GLU A 228 -10.49 -14.26 12.62
CA GLU A 228 -9.65 -15.22 13.33
C GLU A 228 -8.61 -14.50 14.22
N ASP A 229 -8.53 -14.91 15.50
CA ASP A 229 -7.63 -14.32 16.50
C ASP A 229 -6.14 -14.36 16.12
N ASP A 230 -5.75 -15.38 15.36
CA ASP A 230 -4.39 -15.66 14.93
C ASP A 230 -4.14 -15.37 13.44
N ALA A 231 -5.01 -14.60 12.77
CA ALA A 231 -4.82 -14.13 11.40
C ALA A 231 -4.69 -12.59 11.32
N TYR A 232 -5.39 -11.95 10.38
CA TYR A 232 -5.39 -10.48 10.22
C TYR A 232 -6.33 -9.82 11.22
N HIS A 233 -5.96 -8.63 11.71
CA HIS A 233 -6.79 -7.85 12.63
C HIS A 233 -7.84 -7.00 11.89
N ALA A 234 -7.60 -6.71 10.61
CA ALA A 234 -8.51 -5.96 9.77
C ALA A 234 -8.40 -6.46 8.33
N THR A 235 -9.54 -6.53 7.63
CA THR A 235 -9.60 -6.89 6.21
C THR A 235 -10.41 -5.87 5.43
N SER A 236 -10.11 -5.70 4.15
CA SER A 236 -10.84 -4.80 3.27
C SER A 236 -10.99 -5.36 1.87
N LEU A 237 -12.13 -5.06 1.24
CA LEU A 237 -12.39 -5.32 -0.16
C LEU A 237 -12.74 -4.00 -0.84
N LEU A 238 -12.04 -3.66 -1.91
CA LEU A 238 -12.35 -2.49 -2.76
C LEU A 238 -12.91 -2.98 -4.08
N LEU A 239 -14.05 -2.40 -4.50
CA LEU A 239 -14.65 -2.68 -5.79
C LEU A 239 -14.34 -1.52 -6.75
N MET A 240 -13.50 -1.78 -7.75
CA MET A 240 -12.99 -0.78 -8.68
C MET A 240 -13.78 -0.82 -9.99
N ASP A 241 -14.34 0.31 -10.39
CA ASP A 241 -15.04 0.46 -11.66
C ASP A 241 -14.22 1.32 -12.61
N TYR A 242 -14.00 0.82 -13.83
CA TYR A 242 -13.21 1.51 -14.85
C TYR A 242 -14.14 2.15 -15.87
N GLU A 243 -13.87 3.41 -16.23
CA GLU A 243 -14.63 4.05 -17.29
C GLU A 243 -14.32 3.41 -18.66
N GLY A 244 -15.34 2.84 -19.28
CA GLY A 244 -15.27 2.21 -20.60
C GLY A 244 -14.88 0.72 -20.56
N ASP A 245 -14.96 0.09 -21.73
CA ASP A 245 -14.53 -1.30 -21.93
C ASP A 245 -13.01 -1.37 -22.08
N LEU A 246 -12.30 -0.81 -21.10
CA LEU A 246 -10.85 -0.93 -20.96
C LEU A 246 -10.58 -2.42 -20.70
N ALA A 247 -10.50 -3.17 -21.80
CA ALA A 247 -10.04 -4.53 -21.82
C ALA A 247 -8.58 -4.48 -21.41
N ILE A 248 -8.31 -5.02 -20.23
CA ILE A 248 -6.95 -5.34 -19.85
C ILE A 248 -6.62 -6.58 -20.68
N ASP A 249 -5.56 -6.52 -21.47
CA ASP A 249 -5.11 -7.68 -22.24
C ASP A 249 -4.86 -8.84 -21.27
N GLU A 250 -5.74 -9.85 -21.34
CA GLU A 250 -5.60 -11.13 -20.66
C GLU A 250 -4.42 -11.84 -21.35
N GLU A 251 -3.20 -11.68 -20.84
CA GLU A 251 -2.15 -12.61 -21.21
C GLU A 251 -2.56 -14.00 -20.74
N ASN A 252 -2.64 -14.94 -21.67
CA ASN A 252 -3.01 -16.32 -21.40
C ASN A 252 -1.88 -16.96 -20.54
N ASP A 253 -2.04 -16.92 -19.22
CA ASP A 253 -1.11 -17.48 -18.24
C ASP A 253 -1.19 -19.02 -18.23
N GLU A 254 -0.60 -19.66 -19.25
CA GLU A 254 -0.39 -21.12 -19.31
C GLU A 254 0.87 -21.58 -18.55
N LYS A 255 1.54 -20.70 -17.80
CA LYS A 255 2.70 -21.10 -16.99
C LYS A 255 2.35 -21.07 -15.52
N GLU A 256 1.96 -22.24 -15.01
CA GLU A 256 2.04 -22.54 -13.59
C GLU A 256 3.44 -22.18 -13.05
N PRO A 257 3.56 -21.68 -11.81
CA PRO A 257 4.86 -21.42 -11.20
C PRO A 257 5.70 -22.70 -11.21
N GLU A 258 6.95 -22.62 -11.68
CA GLU A 258 7.84 -23.77 -11.89
C GLU A 258 8.20 -24.56 -10.60
N ASN A 259 7.72 -24.17 -9.42
CA ASN A 259 7.87 -24.98 -8.20
C ASN A 259 6.91 -24.50 -7.08
N PRO A 260 6.01 -25.34 -6.55
CA PRO A 260 5.09 -24.99 -5.45
C PRO A 260 5.77 -24.74 -4.09
N LEU A 261 7.09 -24.95 -3.98
CA LEU A 261 7.91 -24.57 -2.82
C LEU A 261 8.61 -23.22 -2.97
N THR A 262 8.52 -22.59 -4.15
CA THR A 262 8.80 -21.17 -4.26
C THR A 262 7.52 -20.47 -3.80
N PRO A 263 7.56 -19.66 -2.73
CA PRO A 263 6.57 -18.61 -2.55
C PRO A 263 6.45 -17.82 -3.86
N ALA A 264 5.45 -16.95 -4.03
CA ALA A 264 5.64 -15.82 -4.95
C ALA A 264 6.97 -15.17 -4.53
N GLY A 265 8.03 -15.49 -5.27
CA GLY A 265 9.38 -15.15 -4.86
C GLY A 265 9.46 -13.64 -4.77
N PRO A 266 10.32 -13.07 -3.93
CA PRO A 266 10.60 -11.64 -4.04
C PRO A 266 10.81 -11.33 -5.52
N GLU A 267 10.15 -10.29 -6.04
CA GLU A 267 10.46 -9.79 -7.38
C GLU A 267 11.98 -9.78 -7.54
N PRO A 268 12.53 -10.18 -8.71
CA PRO A 268 13.97 -10.14 -8.90
C PRO A 268 14.48 -8.81 -8.38
N ALA A 269 15.48 -8.87 -7.49
CA ALA A 269 15.94 -7.71 -6.76
C ALA A 269 16.15 -6.58 -7.78
N PRO A 270 15.56 -5.39 -7.54
CA PRO A 270 15.75 -4.25 -8.43
C PRO A 270 17.25 -4.08 -8.63
N ASP A 271 17.67 -3.81 -9.86
CA ASP A 271 19.10 -3.66 -10.15
C ASP A 271 19.72 -2.63 -9.19
N GLU A 272 20.48 -3.15 -8.22
CA GLU A 272 20.98 -2.37 -7.11
C GLU A 272 21.97 -1.35 -7.66
N ASN A 273 21.95 -0.14 -7.08
CA ASN A 273 22.82 0.95 -7.51
C ASN A 273 22.61 1.49 -8.93
N LYS A 274 21.46 1.22 -9.58
CA LYS A 274 21.04 2.02 -10.74
C LYS A 274 20.70 3.44 -10.34
N ASP A 275 20.92 4.39 -11.24
CA ASP A 275 20.50 5.76 -11.01
C ASP A 275 18.98 5.87 -11.20
N VAL A 276 18.29 6.61 -10.33
CA VAL A 276 16.85 6.87 -10.46
C VAL A 276 16.60 7.63 -11.77
N ALA A 277 15.65 7.17 -12.56
CA ALA A 277 15.30 7.81 -13.82
C ALA A 277 14.64 9.17 -13.57
N ASP A 278 15.07 10.18 -14.33
CA ASP A 278 14.46 11.51 -14.31
C ASP A 278 13.35 11.57 -15.37
N ILE A 279 12.11 11.78 -14.92
CA ILE A 279 10.94 11.90 -15.80
C ILE A 279 10.63 13.39 -15.99
N PRO A 280 10.60 13.90 -17.23
CA PRO A 280 10.28 15.31 -17.50
C PRO A 280 8.93 15.73 -16.92
N SER A 281 8.86 16.94 -16.35
CA SER A 281 7.63 17.44 -15.69
C SER A 281 6.44 17.56 -16.65
N ASP A 282 6.69 17.87 -17.92
CA ASP A 282 5.67 17.95 -18.97
C ASP A 282 5.07 16.58 -19.33
N GLU A 283 5.85 15.49 -19.21
CA GLU A 283 5.35 14.11 -19.35
C GLU A 283 4.42 13.76 -18.17
N ILE A 284 4.80 14.17 -16.94
CA ILE A 284 3.97 13.98 -15.74
C ILE A 284 2.67 14.78 -15.86
N ASP A 285 2.74 16.07 -16.21
CA ASP A 285 1.56 16.93 -16.32
C ASP A 285 0.60 16.42 -17.40
N ARG A 286 1.10 15.91 -18.54
CA ARG A 286 0.27 15.26 -19.57
C ARG A 286 -0.40 14.00 -19.02
N ALA A 287 0.36 13.14 -18.35
CA ALA A 287 -0.17 11.91 -17.78
C ALA A 287 -1.33 12.18 -16.81
N LEU A 288 -1.22 13.22 -15.96
CA LEU A 288 -2.27 13.60 -15.00
C LEU A 288 -3.56 14.06 -15.67
N LEU A 289 -3.48 14.69 -16.84
CA LEU A 289 -4.66 15.13 -17.60
C LEU A 289 -5.35 13.98 -18.33
N GLU A 290 -4.60 12.92 -18.65
CA GLU A 290 -5.05 11.78 -19.46
C GLU A 290 -5.33 10.52 -18.63
N LEU A 291 -5.27 10.60 -17.29
CA LEU A 291 -5.55 9.44 -16.43
C LEU A 291 -6.96 8.90 -16.69
N PRO A 292 -7.09 7.59 -17.00
CA PRO A 292 -8.38 6.93 -17.03
C PRO A 292 -9.10 7.08 -15.69
N ARG A 293 -10.40 7.32 -15.75
CA ARG A 293 -11.23 7.42 -14.56
C ARG A 293 -11.45 6.04 -13.94
N VAL A 294 -11.23 5.97 -12.64
CA VAL A 294 -11.59 4.83 -11.79
C VAL A 294 -12.56 5.35 -10.73
N THR A 295 -13.58 4.57 -10.42
CA THR A 295 -14.52 4.87 -9.31
C THR A 295 -14.51 3.72 -8.31
N ILE A 296 -14.46 4.01 -7.02
CA ILE A 296 -14.62 2.99 -5.98
C ILE A 296 -16.10 2.88 -5.60
N GLN A 297 -16.67 1.68 -5.73
CA GLN A 297 -18.07 1.39 -5.40
C GLN A 297 -18.18 0.88 -3.95
N GLU A 298 -17.83 1.71 -2.97
CA GLU A 298 -17.81 1.33 -1.54
C GLU A 298 -19.19 0.89 -1.02
N GLU A 299 -20.26 1.42 -1.60
CA GLU A 299 -21.65 1.12 -1.23
C GLU A 299 -22.10 -0.31 -1.57
N LEU A 300 -21.36 -1.00 -2.44
CA LEU A 300 -21.64 -2.39 -2.82
C LEU A 300 -20.84 -3.40 -1.99
N VAL A 301 -19.99 -2.92 -1.08
CA VAL A 301 -19.16 -3.74 -0.19
C VAL A 301 -19.74 -3.73 1.21
N ASP A 302 -19.71 -4.88 1.89
CA ASP A 302 -20.16 -5.00 3.27
C ASP A 302 -19.45 -3.99 4.19
N PRO A 303 -20.16 -3.31 5.12
CA PRO A 303 -19.59 -2.22 5.92
C PRO A 303 -18.32 -2.57 6.69
N HIS A 304 -18.17 -3.84 7.12
CA HIS A 304 -17.00 -4.28 7.86
C HIS A 304 -15.75 -4.50 6.98
N LEU A 305 -15.90 -4.53 5.65
CA LEU A 305 -14.83 -4.65 4.66
C LEU A 305 -14.51 -3.31 3.96
N GLN A 306 -15.28 -2.26 4.23
CA GLN A 306 -15.02 -0.94 3.67
C GLN A 306 -13.68 -0.36 4.13
N ALA A 307 -13.09 0.51 3.31
CA ALA A 307 -11.79 1.12 3.59
C ALA A 307 -11.79 1.89 4.91
N ALA A 308 -12.87 2.62 5.19
CA ALA A 308 -13.06 3.37 6.42
C ALA A 308 -12.86 2.51 7.67
N THR A 309 -13.59 1.39 7.74
CA THR A 309 -13.52 0.43 8.85
C THR A 309 -12.13 -0.20 8.95
N PHE A 310 -11.57 -0.62 7.81
CA PHE A 310 -10.25 -1.22 7.76
C PHE A 310 -9.15 -0.29 8.31
N ILE A 311 -9.05 0.94 7.81
CA ILE A 311 -8.02 1.89 8.25
C ILE A 311 -8.24 2.28 9.71
N ALA A 312 -9.49 2.51 10.12
CA ALA A 312 -9.81 2.80 11.52
C ALA A 312 -9.31 1.69 12.45
N ASN A 313 -9.54 0.42 12.10
CA ASN A 313 -9.11 -0.73 12.89
C ASN A 313 -7.59 -0.83 12.98
N ILE A 314 -6.87 -0.64 11.87
CA ILE A 314 -5.39 -0.64 11.87
C ILE A 314 -4.83 0.49 12.75
N VAL A 315 -5.34 1.72 12.59
CA VAL A 315 -4.88 2.88 13.37
C VAL A 315 -5.18 2.67 14.85
N ASN A 316 -6.42 2.30 15.19
CA ASN A 316 -6.83 2.11 16.58
C ASN A 316 -6.02 1.01 17.26
N ARG A 317 -5.87 -0.15 16.61
CA ARG A 317 -5.06 -1.26 17.15
C ARG A 317 -3.64 -0.81 17.48
N THR A 318 -3.00 -0.10 16.56
CA THR A 318 -1.64 0.43 16.75
C THR A 318 -1.56 1.41 17.93
N LEU A 319 -2.55 2.28 18.09
CA LEU A 319 -2.61 3.22 19.20
C LEU A 319 -2.94 2.53 20.54
N ASP A 320 -3.65 1.43 20.54
CA ASP A 320 -4.05 0.73 21.76
C ASP A 320 -2.91 -0.15 22.32
N VAL A 321 -2.02 -0.65 21.45
CA VAL A 321 -0.87 -1.49 21.83
C VAL A 321 0.42 -0.70 22.11
N THR A 322 0.40 0.62 21.93
CA THR A 322 1.54 1.50 22.19
C THR A 322 1.23 2.46 23.35
N PRO A 323 2.23 2.92 24.14
CA PRO A 323 2.01 3.88 25.20
C PRO A 323 1.61 5.26 24.65
N ILE A 324 0.92 6.06 25.49
CA ILE A 324 0.44 7.40 25.13
C ILE A 324 1.55 8.39 24.73
N THR A 325 2.79 8.09 25.08
CA THR A 325 3.96 8.90 24.74
C THR A 325 4.37 8.77 23.28
N LEU A 326 3.94 7.69 22.59
CA LEU A 326 4.16 7.43 21.17
C LEU A 326 2.93 7.84 20.34
N HIS A 327 3.16 8.07 19.04
CA HIS A 327 2.13 8.42 18.05
C HIS A 327 1.25 9.61 18.44
N ARG A 328 1.84 10.61 19.10
CA ARG A 328 1.10 11.75 19.70
C ARG A 328 0.24 12.50 18.69
N LYS A 329 0.75 12.72 17.47
CA LYS A 329 0.00 13.39 16.41
C LYS A 329 -1.22 12.57 15.98
N ALA A 330 -1.06 11.27 15.77
CA ALA A 330 -2.19 10.39 15.46
C ALA A 330 -3.26 10.35 16.55
N ARG A 331 -2.84 10.25 17.82
CA ARG A 331 -3.76 10.35 18.97
C ARG A 331 -4.49 11.69 19.02
N LEU A 332 -3.79 12.80 18.73
CA LEU A 332 -4.38 14.13 18.72
C LEU A 332 -5.41 14.29 17.60
N LEU A 333 -5.11 13.84 16.38
CA LEU A 333 -6.03 13.87 15.25
C LEU A 333 -7.28 13.05 15.54
N ARG A 334 -7.13 11.82 16.05
CA ARG A 334 -8.25 10.97 16.49
C ARG A 334 -9.08 11.63 17.59
N LYS A 335 -8.44 12.28 18.57
CA LYS A 335 -9.14 12.97 19.66
C LYS A 335 -9.92 14.18 19.18
N ASN A 336 -9.35 14.94 18.24
CA ASN A 336 -9.90 16.17 17.67
C ASN A 336 -10.66 15.89 16.37
N ALA A 337 -11.37 14.76 16.31
CA ALA A 337 -12.23 14.42 15.18
C ALA A 337 -13.20 15.58 14.90
N ALA A 338 -13.31 15.98 13.64
CA ALA A 338 -14.18 17.08 13.25
C ALA A 338 -15.65 16.62 13.24
N GLY A 339 -16.56 17.42 13.82
CA GLY A 339 -18.00 17.20 13.73
C GLY A 339 -18.60 17.84 12.50
#